data_AF-A0A812QSU6-F1
#
_entry.id   AF-A0A812QSU6-F1
#
_cell.length_a   1.000
_cell.length_b   1.000
_cell.length_c   1.000
_cell.angle_alpha   90.00
_cell.angle_beta   90.00
_cell.angle_gamma   90.00
#
_symmetry.space_group_name_H-M   'P 1'
#
loop_
_entity.id
_entity.type
_entity.pdbx_description
1 polymer ?
#
loop_
_entity_poly.entity_id
_entity_poly.type
_entity_poly.pdbx_seq_one_letter_code
_entity_poly.pdbx_strand_id
1 'polypeptide(L)'
;MSGPGASSVGPLGRSFRYQTYHHTVSNVFLPLPAAIKVTKKLREMLLQVRSFQDTSLLDNKLVFAASFNLVKFLFVDLSTGEVFIFTRRPWSPFEAASPQDPRAGDGLIRWFEEYVRRLESKFYTLDCISPQDAPLSVGISLFPATQPEMTVRVTRGVEVRASAIYMPEHDAGWTYSIALRLVGTKEERGYERCQLVTRHWEIEEEGRPEPELVEGEGVIGLFPILVDGGWIVSSESDPHGQYQTPGHASGLFRYQSCALAEPRAIYPGCSGVINL
;
A
#
# COMPACT_ATOMS: atom_id res chain seq x y z
N MET A 1 17.87 31.87 21.03
CA MET A 1 17.62 30.54 21.63
C MET A 1 16.65 29.83 20.71
N SER A 2 17.21 29.04 19.81
CA SER A 2 16.55 28.40 18.68
C SER A 2 16.98 26.93 18.70
N GLY A 3 16.04 26.02 18.97
CA GLY A 3 16.29 24.58 18.94
C GLY A 3 16.27 24.08 17.50
N PRO A 4 17.16 23.15 17.10
CA PRO A 4 17.16 22.62 15.74
C PRO A 4 16.06 21.57 15.60
N GLY A 5 15.27 21.70 14.52
CA GLY A 5 14.28 20.73 14.09
C GLY A 5 14.94 19.42 13.66
N ALA A 6 14.37 18.31 14.13
CA ALA A 6 14.68 16.98 13.61
C ALA A 6 13.84 16.74 12.35
N SER A 7 14.44 16.98 11.19
CA SER A 7 13.96 16.46 9.91
C SER A 7 14.15 14.94 9.89
N SER A 8 13.07 14.20 10.13
CA SER A 8 13.08 12.72 10.05
C SER A 8 13.03 12.26 8.59
N VAL A 9 14.13 12.41 7.86
CA VAL A 9 14.34 11.64 6.63
C VAL A 9 14.79 10.25 7.06
N GLY A 10 13.84 9.30 7.14
CA GLY A 10 14.15 7.91 7.45
C GLY A 10 15.09 7.30 6.40
N PRO A 11 15.92 6.30 6.76
CA PRO A 11 16.91 5.73 5.84
C PRO A 11 16.21 5.08 4.63
N LEU A 12 16.39 5.71 3.47
CA LEU A 12 15.72 5.45 2.18
C LEU A 12 15.93 4.05 1.55
N GLY A 13 16.62 3.12 2.23
CA GLY A 13 17.02 1.84 1.62
C GLY A 13 16.63 0.57 2.37
N ARG A 14 15.85 0.65 3.47
CA ARG A 14 15.54 -0.53 4.32
C ARG A 14 14.05 -0.78 4.52
N SER A 15 13.21 -0.07 3.79
CA SER A 15 11.78 -0.07 4.02
C SER A 15 10.98 -0.14 2.74
N PHE A 16 9.86 -0.82 2.84
CA PHE A 16 8.92 -1.10 1.78
C PHE A 16 7.61 -0.48 2.20
N ARG A 17 7.04 0.33 1.32
CA ARG A 17 6.01 1.27 1.73
C ARG A 17 4.80 1.25 0.81
N TYR A 18 3.66 1.54 1.40
CA TYR A 18 2.47 2.00 0.70
C TYR A 18 1.70 2.95 1.63
N GLN A 19 0.83 3.77 1.03
CA GLN A 19 -0.09 4.62 1.77
C GLN A 19 -1.49 4.51 1.17
N THR A 20 -2.50 4.75 1.99
CA THR A 20 -3.88 4.99 1.56
C THR A 20 -4.53 5.89 2.61
N TYR A 21 -5.06 7.04 2.20
CA TYR A 21 -5.53 8.08 3.13
C TYR A 21 -4.47 8.41 4.21
N HIS A 22 -4.83 8.25 5.50
CA HIS A 22 -3.95 8.43 6.66
C HIS A 22 -3.27 7.13 7.12
N HIS A 23 -3.48 6.02 6.40
CA HIS A 23 -2.86 4.74 6.69
C HIS A 23 -1.58 4.57 5.87
N THR A 24 -0.44 4.80 6.53
CA THR A 24 0.88 4.56 5.94
C THR A 24 1.50 3.33 6.58
N VAL A 25 1.92 2.38 5.73
CA VAL A 25 2.66 1.21 6.18
C VAL A 25 4.06 1.28 5.65
N SER A 26 5.02 1.20 6.56
CA SER A 26 6.44 1.13 6.26
C SER A 26 7.06 0.05 7.12
N ASN A 27 7.41 -1.07 6.51
CA ASN A 27 8.09 -2.15 7.21
C ASN A 27 9.59 -1.88 7.26
N VAL A 28 10.21 -2.11 8.40
CA VAL A 28 11.65 -1.91 8.60
C VAL A 28 12.26 -3.17 9.19
N PHE A 29 13.39 -3.61 8.65
CA PHE A 29 14.18 -4.68 9.25
C PHE A 29 14.78 -4.24 10.59
N LEU A 30 14.58 -5.08 11.61
CA LEU A 30 15.07 -4.82 12.95
C LEU A 30 16.49 -5.36 13.11
N PRO A 31 17.43 -4.57 13.68
CA PRO A 31 18.68 -5.13 14.18
C PRO A 31 18.40 -6.23 15.21
N LEU A 32 19.25 -7.26 15.29
CA LEU A 32 19.03 -8.41 16.18
C LEU A 32 18.72 -8.04 17.65
N PRO A 33 19.38 -7.06 18.28
CA PRO A 33 19.00 -6.63 19.64
C PRO A 33 17.58 -6.07 19.74
N ALA A 34 17.14 -5.32 18.71
CA ALA A 34 15.78 -4.78 18.64
C ALA A 34 14.77 -5.89 18.35
N ALA A 35 15.08 -6.82 17.44
CA ALA A 35 14.29 -8.01 17.14
C ALA A 35 13.98 -8.82 18.41
N ILE A 36 15.01 -9.11 19.22
CA ILE A 36 14.85 -9.84 20.49
C ILE A 36 13.96 -9.05 21.47
N LYS A 37 14.21 -7.74 21.63
CA LYS A 37 13.45 -6.89 22.56
C LYS A 37 11.97 -6.79 22.15
N VAL A 38 11.70 -6.59 20.87
CA VAL A 38 10.34 -6.51 20.32
C VAL A 38 9.63 -7.85 20.48
N THR A 39 10.30 -8.96 20.17
CA THR A 39 9.73 -10.31 20.32
C THR A 39 9.30 -10.60 21.75
N LYS A 40 10.16 -10.29 22.74
CA LYS A 40 9.83 -10.45 24.17
C LYS A 40 8.63 -9.61 24.58
N LYS A 41 8.63 -8.32 24.22
CA LYS A 41 7.55 -7.39 24.56
C LYS A 41 6.23 -7.78 23.90
N LEU A 42 6.27 -8.27 22.66
CA LEU A 42 5.09 -8.74 21.94
C LEU A 42 4.52 -10.00 22.59
N ARG A 43 5.38 -10.94 23.03
CA ARG A 43 4.97 -12.12 23.79
C ARG A 43 4.30 -11.76 25.12
N GLU A 44 4.89 -10.84 25.88
CA GLU A 44 4.31 -10.33 27.13
C GLU A 44 2.93 -9.68 26.90
N MET A 45 2.80 -8.89 25.83
CA MET A 45 1.53 -8.25 25.46
C MET A 45 0.48 -9.29 25.04
N LEU A 46 0.85 -10.29 24.25
CA LEU A 46 -0.06 -11.34 23.77
C LEU A 46 -0.59 -12.21 24.91
N LEU A 47 0.22 -12.50 25.93
CA LEU A 47 -0.22 -13.19 27.15
C LEU A 47 -1.33 -12.45 27.92
N GLN A 48 -1.46 -11.13 27.72
CA GLN A 48 -2.53 -10.33 28.34
C GLN A 48 -3.83 -10.32 27.53
N VAL A 49 -3.80 -10.79 26.29
CA VAL A 49 -4.96 -10.80 25.39
C VAL A 49 -5.76 -12.07 25.64
N ARG A 50 -6.99 -11.94 26.16
CA ARG A 50 -7.84 -13.08 26.58
C ARG A 50 -8.11 -14.13 25.49
N SER A 51 -8.07 -13.74 24.21
CA SER A 51 -8.25 -14.63 23.05
C SER A 51 -6.97 -15.36 22.64
N PHE A 52 -5.80 -14.92 23.11
CA PHE A 52 -4.49 -15.53 22.86
C PHE A 52 -4.04 -16.30 24.12
N GLN A 53 -4.75 -17.39 24.44
CA GLN A 53 -4.38 -18.25 25.57
C GLN A 53 -3.26 -19.23 25.22
N ASP A 54 -3.10 -19.54 23.92
CA ASP A 54 -2.04 -20.39 23.42
C ASP A 54 -0.91 -19.55 22.82
N THR A 55 0.14 -19.32 23.60
CA THR A 55 1.35 -18.63 23.13
C THR A 55 2.37 -19.57 22.51
N SER A 56 2.09 -20.87 22.38
CA SER A 56 2.98 -21.80 21.69
C SER A 56 3.20 -21.39 20.23
N LEU A 57 2.26 -20.65 19.64
CA LEU A 57 2.38 -20.03 18.33
C LEU A 57 3.56 -19.05 18.22
N LEU A 58 4.09 -18.54 19.33
CA LEU A 58 5.27 -17.68 19.38
C LEU A 58 6.55 -18.43 19.72
N ASP A 59 6.46 -19.72 20.05
CA ASP A 59 7.62 -20.51 20.42
C ASP A 59 8.53 -20.64 19.22
N ASN A 60 9.82 -20.50 19.47
CA ASN A 60 10.87 -20.47 18.45
C ASN A 60 10.67 -19.41 17.35
N LYS A 61 9.82 -18.39 17.51
CA LYS A 61 9.67 -17.32 16.53
C LYS A 61 10.39 -16.05 16.96
N LEU A 62 11.01 -15.35 15.99
CA LEU A 62 11.69 -14.08 16.17
C LEU A 62 11.11 -13.04 15.22
N VAL A 63 10.74 -11.86 15.74
CA VAL A 63 10.37 -10.72 14.91
C VAL A 63 11.61 -10.16 14.23
N PHE A 64 11.68 -10.21 12.90
CA PHE A 64 12.82 -9.66 12.13
C PHE A 64 12.48 -8.36 11.40
N ALA A 65 11.19 -8.05 11.22
CA ALA A 65 10.73 -6.75 10.70
C ALA A 65 9.41 -6.34 11.33
N ALA A 66 9.14 -5.04 11.36
CA ALA A 66 7.87 -4.49 11.86
C ALA A 66 7.49 -3.20 11.13
N SER A 67 6.20 -2.89 11.10
CA SER A 67 5.70 -1.60 10.64
C SER A 67 6.03 -0.50 11.65
N PHE A 68 6.24 0.73 11.17
CA PHE A 68 6.57 1.88 12.04
C PHE A 68 5.53 2.14 13.14
N ASN A 69 4.25 1.95 12.84
CA ASN A 69 3.13 2.07 13.79
C ASN A 69 2.90 0.82 14.65
N LEU A 70 3.75 -0.22 14.52
CA LEU A 70 3.71 -1.45 15.31
C LEU A 70 2.35 -2.17 15.27
N VAL A 71 1.67 -2.12 14.11
CA VAL A 71 0.43 -2.86 13.85
C VAL A 71 0.67 -4.15 13.07
N LYS A 72 1.81 -4.25 12.37
CA LYS A 72 2.22 -5.41 11.57
C LYS A 72 3.63 -5.84 11.95
N PHE A 73 3.81 -7.14 12.09
CA PHE A 73 5.07 -7.77 12.47
C PHE A 73 5.36 -8.94 11.54
N LEU A 74 6.62 -9.09 11.14
CA LEU A 74 7.09 -10.23 10.38
C LEU A 74 7.98 -11.07 11.28
N PHE A 75 7.66 -12.36 11.35
CA PHE A 75 8.32 -13.35 12.15
C PHE A 75 9.05 -14.35 11.28
N VAL A 76 10.18 -14.83 11.76
CA VAL A 76 10.82 -16.05 11.26
C VAL A 76 10.73 -17.11 12.35
N ASP A 77 10.33 -18.32 11.96
CA ASP A 77 10.44 -19.50 12.80
C ASP A 77 11.90 -20.01 12.77
N LEU A 78 12.54 -20.06 13.93
CA LEU A 78 13.95 -20.39 14.06
C LEU A 78 14.24 -21.88 13.85
N SER A 79 13.21 -22.74 13.87
CA SER A 79 13.36 -24.17 13.63
C SER A 79 13.19 -24.53 12.15
N THR A 80 12.28 -23.84 11.46
CA THR A 80 11.89 -24.16 10.08
C THR A 80 12.34 -23.11 9.05
N GLY A 81 12.79 -21.94 9.51
CA GLY A 81 13.10 -20.80 8.65
C GLY A 81 11.87 -20.12 8.04
N GLU A 82 10.65 -20.60 8.31
CA GLU A 82 9.43 -20.10 7.68
C GLU A 82 9.05 -18.69 8.15
N VAL A 83 8.51 -17.89 7.23
CA VAL A 83 8.16 -16.49 7.47
C VAL A 83 6.66 -16.35 7.69
N PHE A 84 6.29 -15.63 8.74
CA PHE A 84 4.91 -15.36 9.10
C PHE A 84 4.65 -13.87 9.27
N ILE A 85 3.45 -13.43 8.90
CA ILE A 85 2.92 -12.10 9.20
C ILE A 85 1.94 -12.21 10.36
N PHE A 86 2.00 -11.24 11.25
CA PHE A 86 1.05 -11.07 12.32
C PHE A 86 0.60 -9.61 12.37
N THR A 87 -0.71 -9.41 12.43
CA THR A 87 -1.33 -8.09 12.52
C THR A 87 -2.10 -7.97 13.83
N ARG A 88 -2.01 -6.80 14.47
CA ARG A 88 -2.70 -6.52 15.75
C ARG A 88 -4.14 -6.08 15.56
N ARG A 89 -4.47 -5.58 14.36
CA ARG A 89 -5.77 -5.02 14.00
C ARG A 89 -6.05 -5.35 12.53
N PRO A 90 -6.97 -6.29 12.24
CA PRO A 90 -7.59 -7.23 13.17
C PRO A 90 -6.54 -8.15 13.83
N TRP A 91 -6.90 -8.81 14.95
CA TRP A 91 -6.04 -9.85 15.53
C TRP A 91 -6.07 -11.08 14.61
N SER A 92 -5.21 -11.09 13.60
CA SER A 92 -5.12 -12.23 12.68
C SER A 92 -4.21 -13.32 13.24
N PRO A 93 -4.51 -14.60 12.94
CA PRO A 93 -3.55 -15.68 13.17
C PRO A 93 -2.26 -15.42 12.36
N PHE A 94 -1.20 -16.16 12.68
CA PHE A 94 0.04 -16.11 11.91
C PHE A 94 -0.23 -16.56 10.48
N GLU A 95 -0.12 -15.64 9.52
CA GLU A 95 -0.29 -15.90 8.10
C GLU A 95 1.06 -16.22 7.47
N ALA A 96 1.16 -17.30 6.70
CA ALA A 96 2.37 -17.63 5.95
C ALA A 96 2.69 -16.51 4.92
N ALA A 97 3.91 -15.98 4.96
CA ALA A 97 4.36 -14.92 4.06
C ALA A 97 5.18 -15.45 2.87
N SER A 98 5.54 -16.72 2.90
CA SER A 98 6.25 -17.46 1.86
C SER A 98 5.52 -18.78 1.59
N PRO A 99 5.59 -19.32 0.35
CA PRO A 99 5.18 -20.70 0.10
C PRO A 99 5.85 -21.62 1.12
N GLN A 100 5.08 -22.46 1.80
CA GLN A 100 5.62 -23.29 2.87
C GLN A 100 6.37 -24.48 2.27
N ASP A 101 7.65 -24.64 2.62
CA ASP A 101 8.40 -25.88 2.38
C ASP A 101 9.15 -26.23 3.67
N PRO A 102 8.49 -26.95 4.59
CA PRO A 102 9.06 -27.29 5.89
C PRO A 102 10.33 -28.15 5.81
N ARG A 103 10.66 -28.73 4.65
CA ARG A 103 11.83 -29.57 4.46
C ARG A 103 13.07 -28.77 4.05
N ALA A 104 12.89 -27.56 3.54
CA ALA A 104 13.97 -26.75 3.00
C ALA A 104 14.70 -25.94 4.09
N GLY A 105 14.00 -25.53 5.17
CA GLY A 105 14.62 -24.81 6.29
C GLY A 105 15.05 -23.37 5.97
N ASP A 106 14.66 -22.85 4.80
CA ASP A 106 15.22 -21.65 4.17
C ASP A 106 14.16 -20.59 3.83
N GLY A 107 12.98 -20.65 4.44
CA GLY A 107 11.84 -19.79 4.11
C GLY A 107 12.14 -18.29 4.12
N LEU A 108 12.95 -17.81 5.08
CA LEU A 108 13.41 -16.42 5.14
C LEU A 108 14.26 -16.03 3.93
N ILE A 109 15.12 -16.93 3.46
CA ILE A 109 15.95 -16.70 2.27
C ILE A 109 15.06 -16.65 1.04
N ARG A 110 14.16 -17.62 0.86
CA ARG A 110 13.20 -17.64 -0.27
C ARG A 110 12.31 -16.39 -0.29
N TRP A 111 11.84 -15.93 0.87
CA TRP A 111 11.09 -14.70 0.99
C TRP A 111 11.90 -13.48 0.53
N PHE A 112 13.17 -13.40 0.92
CA PHE A 112 14.05 -12.29 0.56
C PHE A 112 14.45 -12.34 -0.92
N GLU A 113 14.74 -13.52 -1.46
CA GLU A 113 15.02 -13.73 -2.88
C GLU A 113 13.83 -13.31 -3.75
N GLU A 114 12.60 -13.66 -3.38
CA GLU A 114 11.40 -13.21 -4.09
C GLU A 114 11.26 -11.68 -4.06
N TYR A 115 11.57 -11.05 -2.92
CA TYR A 115 11.58 -9.60 -2.87
C TYR A 115 12.63 -8.98 -3.81
N VAL A 116 13.87 -9.47 -3.76
CA VAL A 116 14.96 -8.99 -4.63
C VAL A 116 14.59 -9.20 -6.10
N ARG A 117 14.06 -10.37 -6.46
CA ARG A 117 13.56 -10.67 -7.81
C ARG A 117 12.50 -9.67 -8.26
N ARG A 118 11.57 -9.26 -7.38
CA ARG A 118 10.56 -8.22 -7.68
C ARG A 118 11.16 -6.83 -7.88
N LEU A 119 12.21 -6.48 -7.14
CA LEU A 119 12.94 -5.21 -7.38
C LEU A 119 13.69 -5.24 -8.72
N GLU A 120 14.40 -6.33 -9.01
CA GLU A 120 15.20 -6.49 -10.23
C GLU A 120 14.31 -6.48 -11.49
N SER A 121 13.18 -7.18 -11.43
CA SER A 121 12.18 -7.22 -12.50
C SER A 121 11.32 -5.96 -12.63
N LYS A 122 11.57 -4.92 -11.82
CA LYS A 122 10.80 -3.66 -11.79
C LYS A 122 9.34 -3.84 -11.40
N PHE A 123 8.99 -4.96 -10.80
CA PHE A 123 7.67 -5.18 -10.21
C PHE A 123 7.41 -4.16 -9.09
N TYR A 124 8.42 -3.90 -8.25
CA TYR A 124 8.43 -2.76 -7.32
C TYR A 124 9.40 -1.69 -7.82
N THR A 125 8.95 -0.43 -7.78
CA THR A 125 9.71 0.72 -8.26
C THR A 125 9.93 1.75 -7.17
N LEU A 126 10.91 2.64 -7.38
CA LEU A 126 10.98 3.88 -6.62
C LEU A 126 9.88 4.81 -7.13
N ASP A 127 8.97 5.21 -6.25
CA ASP A 127 7.88 6.13 -6.56
C ASP A 127 7.56 7.00 -5.33
N CYS A 128 6.78 8.06 -5.52
CA CYS A 128 6.22 8.85 -4.44
C CYS A 128 5.14 8.03 -3.73
N ILE A 129 5.41 7.60 -2.49
CA ILE A 129 4.45 6.81 -1.71
C ILE A 129 3.19 7.62 -1.42
N SER A 130 3.37 8.92 -1.17
CA SER A 130 2.31 9.90 -0.90
C SER A 130 2.44 11.02 -1.93
N PRO A 131 1.68 10.99 -3.04
CA PRO A 131 1.84 11.93 -4.15
C PRO A 131 1.80 13.41 -3.75
N GLN A 132 1.00 13.74 -2.73
CA GLN A 132 0.86 15.09 -2.16
C GLN A 132 2.10 15.58 -1.40
N ASP A 133 2.92 14.65 -0.89
CA ASP A 133 4.13 14.95 -0.13
C ASP A 133 5.40 14.78 -0.98
N ALA A 134 5.27 14.70 -2.31
CA ALA A 134 6.40 14.60 -3.21
C ALA A 134 7.30 15.85 -3.11
N PRO A 135 8.65 15.70 -3.12
CA PRO A 135 9.42 14.46 -3.26
C PRO A 135 9.79 13.79 -1.92
N LEU A 136 9.31 14.28 -0.78
CA LEU A 136 9.69 13.79 0.54
C LEU A 136 9.21 12.35 0.81
N SER A 137 8.16 11.91 0.11
CA SER A 137 7.56 10.58 0.25
C SER A 137 8.17 9.51 -0.67
N VAL A 138 9.26 9.80 -1.39
CA VAL A 138 9.87 8.80 -2.30
C VAL A 138 10.34 7.55 -1.54
N GLY A 139 10.02 6.38 -2.09
CA GLY A 139 10.45 5.10 -1.53
C GLY A 139 10.14 3.94 -2.46
N ILE A 140 10.42 2.72 -1.99
CA ILE A 140 10.04 1.49 -2.71
C ILE A 140 8.54 1.30 -2.55
N SER A 141 7.81 1.53 -3.65
CA SER A 141 6.38 1.33 -3.73
C SER A 141 6.07 -0.16 -3.84
N LEU A 142 5.20 -0.65 -2.95
CA LEU A 142 4.72 -2.02 -3.00
C LEU A 142 3.59 -2.25 -4.01
N PHE A 143 3.05 -1.19 -4.61
CA PHE A 143 2.12 -1.35 -5.71
C PHE A 143 2.85 -1.94 -6.93
N PRO A 144 2.35 -3.06 -7.50
CA PRO A 144 2.89 -3.62 -8.73
C PRO A 144 2.96 -2.56 -9.83
N ALA A 145 4.09 -2.54 -10.54
CA ALA A 145 4.32 -1.65 -11.67
C ALA A 145 4.38 -2.38 -13.03
N THR A 146 4.19 -3.70 -13.03
CA THR A 146 4.29 -4.56 -14.22
C THR A 146 3.04 -5.44 -14.34
N GLN A 147 2.66 -5.78 -15.57
CA GLN A 147 1.61 -6.76 -15.85
C GLN A 147 2.04 -8.18 -15.42
N PRO A 148 1.09 -9.07 -15.09
CA PRO A 148 -0.37 -8.86 -15.08
C PRO A 148 -0.92 -8.13 -13.84
N GLU A 149 -0.16 -7.98 -12.77
CA GLU A 149 -0.64 -7.42 -11.49
C GLU A 149 -0.85 -5.89 -11.51
N MET A 150 -0.46 -5.25 -12.61
CA MET A 150 -0.78 -3.87 -12.94
C MET A 150 -1.46 -3.82 -14.31
N THR A 151 -2.67 -3.29 -14.36
CA THR A 151 -3.46 -3.17 -15.61
C THR A 151 -3.31 -1.78 -16.21
N VAL A 152 -3.19 -1.71 -17.53
CA VAL A 152 -3.16 -0.46 -18.30
C VAL A 152 -4.26 -0.48 -19.36
N ARG A 153 -5.04 0.60 -19.43
CA ARG A 153 -6.03 0.82 -20.48
C ARG A 153 -5.95 2.25 -20.99
N VAL A 154 -6.13 2.41 -22.31
CA VAL A 154 -6.17 3.71 -22.97
C VAL A 154 -7.51 3.88 -23.64
N THR A 155 -8.23 4.96 -23.31
CA THR A 155 -9.51 5.29 -23.94
C THR A 155 -9.49 6.76 -24.36
N ARG A 156 -9.71 7.02 -25.65
CA ARG A 156 -9.72 8.38 -26.24
C ARG A 156 -8.48 9.23 -25.89
N GLY A 157 -7.33 8.60 -25.68
CA GLY A 157 -6.08 9.29 -25.32
C GLY A 157 -5.88 9.56 -23.82
N VAL A 158 -6.73 9.02 -22.94
CA VAL A 158 -6.46 8.95 -21.50
C VAL A 158 -5.95 7.55 -21.17
N GLU A 159 -4.73 7.46 -20.65
CA GLU A 159 -4.17 6.22 -20.09
C GLU A 159 -4.49 6.14 -18.60
N VAL A 160 -5.05 5.01 -18.19
CA VAL A 160 -5.27 4.65 -16.79
C VAL A 160 -4.40 3.45 -16.46
N ARG A 161 -3.66 3.53 -15.35
CA ARG A 161 -2.93 2.42 -14.75
C ARG A 161 -3.51 2.13 -13.39
N ALA A 162 -3.79 0.87 -13.10
CA ALA A 162 -4.29 0.42 -11.81
C ALA A 162 -3.47 -0.77 -11.30
N SER A 163 -3.20 -0.78 -10.00
CA SER A 163 -2.71 -1.96 -9.29
C SER A 163 -3.22 -1.94 -7.86
N ALA A 164 -3.32 -3.12 -7.25
CA ALA A 164 -3.84 -3.28 -5.90
C ALA A 164 -2.95 -4.20 -5.06
N ILE A 165 -3.00 -4.03 -3.75
CA ILE A 165 -2.30 -4.88 -2.79
C ILE A 165 -3.20 -5.16 -1.58
N TYR A 166 -3.01 -6.34 -1.00
CA TYR A 166 -3.67 -6.77 0.22
C TYR A 166 -3.03 -6.10 1.46
N MET A 167 -3.88 -5.63 2.37
CA MET A 167 -3.59 -4.96 3.64
C MET A 167 -4.13 -5.80 4.81
N PRO A 168 -3.45 -6.88 5.24
CA PRO A 168 -3.91 -7.71 6.35
C PRO A 168 -4.03 -6.96 7.70
N GLU A 169 -3.42 -5.78 7.78
CA GLU A 169 -3.42 -4.89 8.94
C GLU A 169 -4.52 -3.81 8.93
N HIS A 170 -5.43 -3.86 7.95
CA HIS A 170 -6.50 -2.89 7.83
C HIS A 170 -7.83 -3.58 7.52
N ASP A 171 -8.91 -3.11 8.13
CA ASP A 171 -10.27 -3.65 7.92
C ASP A 171 -10.77 -3.50 6.47
N ALA A 172 -10.02 -2.78 5.63
CA ALA A 172 -10.37 -2.60 4.23
C ALA A 172 -9.99 -3.78 3.36
N GLY A 173 -9.09 -4.65 3.84
CA GLY A 173 -8.56 -5.77 3.08
C GLY A 173 -7.63 -5.33 1.94
N TRP A 174 -8.00 -4.37 1.11
CA TRP A 174 -7.24 -3.99 -0.08
C TRP A 174 -7.09 -2.49 -0.24
N THR A 175 -5.92 -2.09 -0.74
CA THR A 175 -5.66 -0.75 -1.23
C THR A 175 -5.29 -0.81 -2.69
N TYR A 176 -5.64 0.24 -3.42
CA TYR A 176 -5.35 0.37 -4.84
C TYR A 176 -4.69 1.71 -5.14
N SER A 177 -3.89 1.72 -6.19
CA SER A 177 -3.20 2.90 -6.73
C SER A 177 -3.63 3.08 -8.17
N ILE A 178 -4.16 4.27 -8.48
CA ILE A 178 -4.58 4.62 -9.83
C ILE A 178 -3.77 5.80 -10.32
N ALA A 179 -3.21 5.66 -11.52
CA ALA A 179 -2.50 6.71 -12.21
C ALA A 179 -3.15 7.04 -13.55
N LEU A 180 -3.24 8.33 -13.84
CA LEU A 180 -3.90 8.92 -14.99
C LEU A 180 -2.92 9.82 -15.75
N ARG A 181 -2.92 9.77 -17.08
CA ARG A 181 -2.20 10.73 -17.93
C ARG A 181 -2.83 10.84 -19.32
N LEU A 182 -2.54 11.93 -20.03
CA LEU A 182 -2.78 12.00 -21.47
C LEU A 182 -1.67 11.28 -22.26
N VAL A 183 -2.07 10.65 -23.36
CA VAL A 183 -1.20 9.99 -24.34
C VAL A 183 -1.65 10.32 -25.77
N GLY A 184 -0.74 10.24 -26.74
CA GLY A 184 -0.96 10.70 -28.12
C GLY A 184 -0.73 12.21 -28.29
N THR A 185 -1.15 12.77 -29.43
CA THR A 185 -1.13 14.22 -29.67
C THR A 185 -2.50 14.86 -29.49
N LYS A 186 -2.53 16.19 -29.37
CA LYS A 186 -3.78 16.98 -29.31
C LYS A 186 -4.68 16.69 -30.52
N GLU A 187 -4.09 16.55 -31.70
CA GLU A 187 -4.79 16.28 -32.96
C GLU A 187 -5.44 14.89 -32.97
N GLU A 188 -4.74 13.86 -32.47
CA GLU A 188 -5.26 12.49 -32.38
C GLU A 188 -6.43 12.37 -31.39
N ARG A 189 -6.36 13.11 -30.28
CA ARG A 189 -7.38 13.11 -29.24
C ARG A 189 -8.57 14.02 -29.54
N GLY A 190 -8.35 15.09 -30.28
CA GLY A 190 -9.30 16.18 -30.49
C GLY A 190 -9.43 17.15 -29.31
N TYR A 191 -8.56 17.05 -28.29
CA TYR A 191 -8.55 17.94 -27.14
C TYR A 191 -7.15 18.09 -26.54
N GLU A 192 -6.92 19.25 -25.91
CA GLU A 192 -5.64 19.62 -25.30
C GLU A 192 -5.54 19.22 -23.83
N ARG A 193 -6.67 19.27 -23.11
CA ARG A 193 -6.78 18.94 -21.69
C ARG A 193 -8.12 18.27 -21.42
N CYS A 194 -8.19 17.45 -20.38
CA CYS A 194 -9.45 16.93 -19.86
C CYS A 194 -9.45 16.91 -18.34
N GLN A 195 -10.62 16.96 -17.73
CA GLN A 195 -10.78 16.95 -16.28
C GLN A 195 -11.58 15.72 -15.85
N LEU A 196 -11.12 15.04 -14.80
CA LEU A 196 -11.93 14.04 -14.12
C LEU A 196 -12.97 14.75 -13.27
N VAL A 197 -14.24 14.47 -13.53
CA VAL A 197 -15.39 15.09 -12.84
C VAL A 197 -16.08 14.14 -11.88
N THR A 198 -16.21 12.87 -12.26
CA THR A 198 -16.90 11.84 -11.49
C THR A 198 -16.13 10.52 -11.58
N ARG A 199 -16.46 9.60 -10.67
CA ARG A 199 -16.02 8.21 -10.67
C ARG A 199 -17.22 7.28 -10.54
N HIS A 200 -17.07 6.10 -11.11
CA HIS A 200 -17.98 4.98 -10.96
C HIS A 200 -17.12 3.72 -10.76
N TRP A 201 -17.40 2.97 -9.71
CA TRP A 201 -16.73 1.72 -9.37
C TRP A 201 -17.76 0.61 -9.31
N GLU A 202 -17.45 -0.51 -9.97
CA GLU A 202 -18.12 -1.79 -9.77
C GLU A 202 -17.10 -2.70 -9.09
N ILE A 203 -17.39 -3.10 -7.85
CA ILE A 203 -16.48 -3.89 -7.02
C ILE A 203 -17.13 -5.26 -6.81
N GLU A 204 -16.54 -6.27 -7.43
CA GLU A 204 -16.95 -7.66 -7.29
C GLU A 204 -16.19 -8.33 -6.14
N GLU A 205 -16.91 -9.08 -5.31
CA GLU A 205 -16.32 -9.86 -4.21
C GLU A 205 -16.81 -11.31 -4.32
N GLU A 206 -15.88 -12.26 -4.18
CA GLU A 206 -16.21 -13.68 -4.22
C GLU A 206 -17.22 -14.04 -3.10
N GLY A 207 -18.30 -14.72 -3.48
CA GLY A 207 -19.38 -15.08 -2.57
C GLY A 207 -20.45 -14.00 -2.38
N ARG A 208 -20.27 -12.79 -2.93
CA ARG A 208 -21.32 -11.78 -3.03
C ARG A 208 -22.05 -11.93 -4.38
N PRO A 209 -23.39 -12.04 -4.39
CA PRO A 209 -24.12 -12.31 -5.64
C PRO A 209 -24.15 -11.12 -6.60
N GLU A 210 -24.04 -9.89 -6.09
CA GLU A 210 -24.12 -8.65 -6.87
C GLU A 210 -22.93 -7.74 -6.54
N PRO A 211 -22.37 -7.03 -7.54
CA PRO A 211 -21.27 -6.10 -7.31
C PRO A 211 -21.71 -4.94 -6.42
N GLU A 212 -20.75 -4.39 -5.67
CA GLU A 212 -20.93 -3.11 -5.02
C GLU A 212 -20.70 -1.96 -6.01
N LEU A 213 -21.66 -1.05 -6.07
CA LEU A 213 -21.59 0.13 -6.93
C LEU A 213 -21.24 1.36 -6.09
N VAL A 214 -20.16 2.05 -6.45
CA VAL A 214 -19.75 3.30 -5.80
C VAL A 214 -19.66 4.41 -6.85
N GLU A 215 -20.51 5.41 -6.69
CA GLU A 215 -20.50 6.62 -7.51
C GLU A 215 -20.11 7.84 -6.68
N GLY A 216 -19.45 8.81 -7.31
CA GLY A 216 -19.18 10.07 -6.64
C GLY A 216 -18.42 11.07 -7.49
N GLU A 217 -18.32 12.29 -6.97
CA GLU A 217 -17.55 13.36 -7.60
C GLU A 217 -16.05 13.20 -7.35
N GLY A 218 -15.26 13.49 -8.37
CA GLY A 218 -13.81 13.45 -8.30
C GLY A 218 -13.24 12.11 -7.82
N VAL A 219 -12.00 12.16 -7.35
CA VAL A 219 -11.29 11.06 -6.68
C VAL A 219 -10.59 11.62 -5.45
N ILE A 220 -10.83 11.04 -4.27
CA ILE A 220 -10.26 11.49 -2.99
C ILE A 220 -10.39 13.01 -2.71
N GLY A 221 -11.47 13.64 -3.19
CA GLY A 221 -11.69 15.08 -3.08
C GLY A 221 -10.94 15.94 -4.11
N LEU A 222 -10.35 15.33 -5.14
CA LEU A 222 -9.61 15.96 -6.23
C LEU A 222 -10.33 15.77 -7.57
N PHE A 223 -10.13 16.74 -8.47
CA PHE A 223 -10.71 16.80 -9.81
C PHE A 223 -9.59 17.04 -10.85
N PRO A 224 -8.66 16.09 -11.01
CA PRO A 224 -7.42 16.30 -11.75
C PRO A 224 -7.68 16.78 -13.19
N ILE A 225 -6.97 17.85 -13.58
CA ILE A 225 -6.98 18.39 -14.94
C ILE A 225 -5.71 17.89 -15.65
N LEU A 226 -5.86 16.90 -16.52
CA LEU A 226 -4.76 16.28 -17.25
C LEU A 226 -4.37 17.14 -18.46
N VAL A 227 -3.06 17.28 -18.66
CA VAL A 227 -2.44 17.98 -19.80
C VAL A 227 -1.30 17.12 -20.36
N ASP A 228 -0.74 17.51 -21.51
CA ASP A 228 0.43 16.82 -22.06
C ASP A 228 1.62 16.92 -21.10
N GLY A 229 2.17 15.76 -20.73
CA GLY A 229 3.31 15.66 -19.82
C GLY A 229 3.00 15.82 -18.34
N GLY A 230 1.73 16.01 -17.94
CA GLY A 230 1.40 16.29 -16.54
C GLY A 230 -0.07 16.53 -16.23
N TRP A 231 -0.29 17.28 -15.17
CA TRP A 231 -1.60 17.73 -14.72
C TRP A 231 -1.50 19.08 -14.01
N ILE A 232 -2.61 19.80 -13.93
CA ILE A 232 -2.67 21.13 -13.34
C ILE A 232 -3.18 21.04 -11.90
N VAL A 233 -2.48 21.70 -10.98
CA VAL A 233 -2.90 22.01 -9.61
C VAL A 233 -3.48 23.43 -9.61
N SER A 234 -4.79 23.53 -9.39
CA SER A 234 -5.55 24.77 -9.24
C SER A 234 -6.67 24.59 -8.22
N SER A 235 -7.40 25.67 -7.89
CA SER A 235 -8.62 25.58 -7.07
C SER A 235 -9.72 24.71 -7.69
N GLU A 236 -9.69 24.51 -9.01
CA GLU A 236 -10.65 23.64 -9.71
C GLU A 236 -10.26 22.17 -9.58
N SER A 237 -8.96 21.85 -9.61
CA SER A 237 -8.49 20.47 -9.50
C SER A 237 -8.31 19.98 -8.07
N ASP A 238 -8.08 20.92 -7.14
CA ASP A 238 -7.83 20.67 -5.73
C ASP A 238 -8.53 21.73 -4.88
N PRO A 239 -9.87 21.64 -4.74
CA PRO A 239 -10.67 22.65 -4.04
C PRO A 239 -10.37 22.70 -2.53
N HIS A 240 -9.69 21.69 -1.99
CA HIS A 240 -9.36 21.57 -0.57
C HIS A 240 -7.90 21.90 -0.25
N GLY A 241 -7.09 22.24 -1.26
CA GLY A 241 -5.69 22.62 -1.08
C GLY A 241 -4.82 21.51 -0.51
N GLN A 242 -5.05 20.25 -0.92
CA GLN A 242 -4.23 19.11 -0.53
C GLN A 242 -2.79 19.23 -1.08
N TYR A 243 -2.60 19.85 -2.24
CA TYR A 243 -1.32 20.18 -2.84
C TYR A 243 -0.97 21.64 -2.53
N GLN A 244 0.17 21.85 -1.86
CA GLN A 244 0.56 23.16 -1.33
C GLN A 244 0.96 24.17 -2.41
N THR A 245 1.29 23.71 -3.63
CA THR A 245 1.83 24.56 -4.69
C THR A 245 0.98 24.45 -5.96
N PRO A 246 0.26 25.50 -6.35
CA PRO A 246 -0.44 25.56 -7.63
C PRO A 246 0.53 25.50 -8.82
N GLY A 247 0.03 25.07 -9.98
CA GLY A 247 0.79 25.07 -11.23
C GLY A 247 0.79 23.73 -11.95
N HIS A 248 1.87 23.46 -12.68
CA HIS A 248 2.01 22.22 -13.46
C HIS A 248 2.76 21.16 -12.66
N ALA A 249 2.11 20.02 -12.44
CA ALA A 249 2.72 18.82 -11.89
C ALA A 249 3.06 17.84 -13.02
N SER A 250 4.34 17.49 -13.13
CA SER A 250 4.83 16.61 -14.21
C SER A 250 4.51 15.14 -13.96
N GLY A 251 4.37 14.38 -15.05
CA GLY A 251 4.18 12.92 -15.00
C GLY A 251 2.72 12.52 -14.88
N LEU A 252 2.46 11.46 -14.11
CA LEU A 252 1.12 10.91 -13.93
C LEU A 252 0.45 11.57 -12.73
N PHE A 253 -0.82 11.94 -12.86
CA PHE A 253 -1.64 12.15 -11.66
C PHE A 253 -1.87 10.79 -11.00
N ARG A 254 -1.61 10.68 -9.70
CA ARG A 254 -1.79 9.43 -8.96
C ARG A 254 -2.59 9.67 -7.69
N TYR A 255 -3.52 8.76 -7.41
CA TYR A 255 -4.17 8.68 -6.11
C TYR A 255 -4.20 7.24 -5.60
N GLN A 256 -4.30 7.11 -4.28
CA GLN A 256 -4.42 5.83 -3.59
C GLN A 256 -5.66 5.87 -2.70
N SER A 257 -6.41 4.78 -2.69
CA SER A 257 -7.63 4.62 -1.88
C SER A 257 -7.79 3.13 -1.55
N CYS A 258 -8.86 2.73 -0.86
CA CYS A 258 -9.07 1.36 -0.42
C CYS A 258 -10.46 0.87 -0.79
N ALA A 259 -10.64 -0.45 -0.79
CA ALA A 259 -11.87 -1.09 -1.26
C ALA A 259 -13.08 -0.89 -0.32
N LEU A 260 -12.91 -0.19 0.82
CA LEU A 260 -14.06 0.20 1.64
C LEU A 260 -14.76 1.40 1.00
N ALA A 261 -16.07 1.27 0.79
CA ALA A 261 -16.94 2.42 0.94
C ALA A 261 -16.63 3.09 2.28
N GLU A 262 -16.57 4.42 2.30
CA GLU A 262 -16.31 5.22 3.51
C GLU A 262 -16.85 4.56 4.78
N PRO A 263 -16.18 4.69 5.94
CA PRO A 263 -16.67 4.11 7.17
C PRO A 263 -18.02 4.75 7.53
N ARG A 264 -19.13 4.14 7.11
CA ARG A 264 -20.30 4.08 7.96
C ARG A 264 -19.94 3.13 9.06
N ALA A 265 -19.43 3.70 10.14
CA ALA A 265 -19.42 3.14 11.49
C ALA A 265 -19.37 1.60 11.54
N ILE A 266 -18.16 1.05 11.76
CA ILE A 266 -17.85 -0.19 12.51
C ILE A 266 -18.90 -1.31 12.35
N TYR A 267 -18.63 -2.42 11.66
CA TYR A 267 -18.92 -3.82 12.07
C TYR A 267 -18.48 -4.84 10.97
N PRO A 268 -18.19 -6.12 11.31
CA PRO A 268 -17.10 -6.89 10.71
C PRO A 268 -17.54 -8.01 9.75
N GLY A 269 -16.65 -8.35 8.82
CA GLY A 269 -16.54 -9.68 8.22
C GLY A 269 -16.68 -9.70 6.70
N CYS A 270 -15.53 -9.73 6.00
CA CYS A 270 -15.21 -10.62 4.88
C CYS A 270 -14.00 -10.09 4.12
N SER A 271 -13.25 -11.03 3.54
CA SER A 271 -12.00 -10.83 2.81
C SER A 271 -12.17 -11.40 1.41
N GLY A 272 -11.92 -10.62 0.36
CA GLY A 272 -11.97 -11.08 -1.02
C GLY A 272 -10.94 -10.39 -1.91
N VAL A 273 -10.42 -11.12 -2.91
CA VAL A 273 -9.31 -10.75 -3.82
C VAL A 273 -9.81 -9.93 -5.03
N ILE A 274 -9.01 -8.96 -5.50
CA ILE A 274 -9.30 -8.08 -6.65
C ILE A 274 -8.78 -8.68 -7.96
N ASN A 275 -9.60 -8.66 -9.02
CA ASN A 275 -9.15 -8.76 -10.42
C ASN A 275 -9.39 -7.41 -11.14
N LEU A 276 -8.37 -6.92 -11.85
CA LEU A 276 -8.36 -5.66 -12.62
C LEU A 276 -8.53 -5.87 -14.12
#